data_AF-A0A1G0D9M8-F1
#
_entry.id   AF-A0A1G0D9M8-F1
#
_cell.length_a   1.000
_cell.length_b   1.000
_cell.length_c   1.000
_cell.angle_alpha   90.00
_cell.angle_beta   90.00
_cell.angle_gamma   90.00
#
_symmetry.space_group_name_H-M   'P 1'
#
loop_
_entity.id
_entity.type
_entity.pdbx_description
1 polymer ?
#
loop_
_entity_poly.entity_id
_entity_poly.type
_entity_poly.pdbx_seq_one_letter_code
_entity_poly.pdbx_strand_id
1 'polypeptide(L)'
;MAEPSHVAASPAHEKTQEELAEADSIIEEAELYAIHGHPDRAVLILKELIQQHATKTEAWMLLFSIYSSLKKAPEFEKAARDFIKANKDSALWLEIQALGRSVDPGNALYADSGMTGASAPQAVLGKRSLLGDILLEMGALSIKDMEKCLGEFDPKVDGRFGGFLIKRNMITEAQLEAALQQQQRDKEANTAYQAQDASEVEGAPKAEDVPEPKKQALPALEFEPPAMDLPKMTKSLESDQNPTGDQAPDK
;
A
#
# COMPACT_ATOMS: atom_id res chain seq x y z
N MET A 1 -1.48 -9.89 -61.47
CA MET A 1 -1.41 -8.71 -60.58
C MET A 1 -2.07 -9.11 -59.28
N ALA A 2 -1.35 -8.93 -58.18
CA ALA A 2 -1.57 -9.58 -56.90
C ALA A 2 -2.84 -9.10 -56.18
N GLU A 3 -3.56 -10.05 -55.58
CA GLU A 3 -4.56 -9.81 -54.54
C GLU A 3 -3.86 -9.32 -53.26
N PRO A 4 -4.35 -8.27 -52.59
CA PRO A 4 -3.95 -7.99 -51.22
C PRO A 4 -4.69 -8.94 -50.26
N SER A 5 -3.94 -9.92 -49.72
CA SER A 5 -4.30 -10.67 -48.52
C SER A 5 -4.53 -9.71 -47.35
N HIS A 6 -5.79 -9.45 -46.99
CA HIS A 6 -6.11 -9.01 -45.64
C HIS A 6 -6.20 -10.26 -44.77
N VAL A 7 -5.15 -10.43 -43.97
CA VAL A 7 -5.05 -11.39 -42.87
C VAL A 7 -6.31 -11.31 -41.99
N ALA A 8 -6.98 -12.44 -41.84
CA ALA A 8 -8.04 -12.62 -40.86
C ALA A 8 -7.42 -12.61 -39.45
N ALA A 9 -7.37 -11.44 -38.81
CA ALA A 9 -7.13 -11.35 -37.38
C ALA A 9 -8.39 -11.82 -36.65
N SER A 10 -8.24 -12.89 -35.87
CA SER A 10 -9.34 -13.55 -35.15
C SER A 10 -9.93 -12.66 -34.05
N PRO A 11 -11.26 -12.56 -33.89
CA PRO A 11 -11.93 -11.71 -32.90
C PRO A 11 -11.81 -12.20 -31.43
N ALA A 12 -11.00 -13.23 -31.16
CA ALA A 12 -10.91 -13.84 -29.83
C ALA A 12 -9.82 -13.22 -28.92
N HIS A 13 -8.80 -12.55 -29.48
CA HIS A 13 -7.73 -11.94 -28.69
C HIS A 13 -8.03 -10.49 -28.29
N GLU A 14 -8.85 -9.78 -29.06
CA GLU A 14 -9.17 -8.37 -28.80
C GLU A 14 -10.09 -8.22 -27.58
N LYS A 15 -11.04 -9.15 -27.40
CA LYS A 15 -11.99 -9.11 -26.29
C LYS A 15 -11.31 -9.27 -24.92
N THR A 16 -10.29 -10.12 -24.84
CA THR A 16 -9.54 -10.35 -23.58
C THR A 16 -8.67 -9.15 -23.21
N GLN A 17 -8.09 -8.47 -24.20
CA GLN A 17 -7.19 -7.34 -23.94
C GLN A 17 -7.94 -6.07 -23.52
N GLU A 18 -9.12 -5.82 -24.11
CA GLU A 18 -9.96 -4.69 -23.74
C GLU A 18 -10.62 -4.89 -22.36
N GLU A 19 -11.01 -6.12 -22.02
CA GLU A 19 -11.55 -6.50 -20.71
C GLU A 19 -10.48 -6.38 -19.60
N LEU A 20 -9.21 -6.73 -19.90
CA LEU A 20 -8.10 -6.49 -18.97
C LEU A 20 -7.85 -4.99 -18.75
N ALA A 21 -7.86 -4.19 -19.81
CA ALA A 21 -7.67 -2.74 -19.70
C ALA A 21 -8.81 -2.05 -18.94
N GLU A 22 -10.04 -2.53 -19.11
CA GLU A 22 -11.20 -2.08 -18.32
C GLU A 22 -11.02 -2.46 -16.85
N ALA A 23 -10.59 -3.69 -16.56
CA ALA A 23 -10.31 -4.13 -15.19
C ALA A 23 -9.24 -3.26 -14.51
N ASP A 24 -8.16 -2.90 -15.22
CA ASP A 24 -7.15 -1.97 -14.70
C ASP A 24 -7.74 -0.58 -14.39
N SER A 25 -8.53 -0.02 -15.31
CA SER A 25 -9.22 1.26 -15.08
C SER A 25 -10.16 1.22 -13.85
N ILE A 26 -10.84 0.10 -13.62
CA ILE A 26 -11.75 -0.09 -12.48
C ILE A 26 -10.95 -0.15 -11.15
N ILE A 27 -9.76 -0.76 -11.16
CA ILE A 27 -8.90 -0.82 -9.96
C ILE A 27 -8.40 0.57 -9.59
N GLU A 28 -7.94 1.34 -10.58
CA GLU A 28 -7.49 2.73 -10.39
C GLU A 28 -8.59 3.60 -9.80
N GLU A 29 -9.82 3.44 -10.28
CA GLU A 29 -10.99 4.13 -9.76
C GLU A 29 -11.31 3.72 -8.31
N ALA A 30 -11.27 2.42 -7.99
CA ALA A 30 -11.48 1.97 -6.63
C ALA A 30 -10.41 2.52 -5.67
N GLU A 31 -9.15 2.64 -6.12
CA GLU A 31 -8.08 3.23 -5.32
C GLU A 31 -8.36 4.72 -5.06
N LEU A 32 -8.85 5.45 -6.07
CA LEU A 32 -9.27 6.84 -5.94
C LEU A 32 -10.37 7.00 -4.87
N TYR A 33 -11.42 6.17 -4.93
CA TYR A 33 -12.46 6.15 -3.90
C TYR A 33 -11.89 5.87 -2.50
N ALA A 34 -10.96 4.94 -2.36
CA ALA A 34 -10.36 4.59 -1.07
C ALA A 34 -9.56 5.76 -0.48
N ILE A 35 -8.77 6.47 -1.30
CA ILE A 35 -7.95 7.61 -0.87
C ILE A 35 -8.82 8.82 -0.51
N HIS A 36 -9.89 9.07 -1.27
CA HIS A 36 -10.80 10.21 -1.06
C HIS A 36 -11.88 9.96 0.00
N GLY A 37 -11.71 8.98 0.90
CA GLY A 37 -12.61 8.79 2.04
C GLY A 37 -13.91 8.05 1.73
N HIS A 38 -13.99 7.35 0.59
CA HIS A 38 -15.12 6.51 0.19
C HIS A 38 -14.75 5.02 0.06
N PRO A 39 -14.14 4.40 1.09
CA PRO A 39 -13.64 3.03 0.99
C PRO A 39 -14.75 1.98 0.84
N ASP A 40 -15.98 2.25 1.29
CA ASP A 40 -17.10 1.31 1.08
C ASP A 40 -17.51 1.21 -0.40
N ARG A 41 -17.41 2.30 -1.17
CA ARG A 41 -17.65 2.29 -2.62
C ARG A 41 -16.52 1.57 -3.35
N ALA A 42 -15.26 1.83 -2.96
CA ALA A 42 -14.10 1.10 -3.46
C ALA A 42 -14.24 -0.42 -3.27
N VAL A 43 -14.62 -0.86 -2.06
CA VAL A 43 -14.85 -2.28 -1.74
C VAL A 43 -15.94 -2.88 -2.62
N LEU A 44 -17.04 -2.17 -2.86
CA LEU A 44 -18.12 -2.65 -3.73
C LEU A 44 -17.64 -2.89 -5.16
N ILE A 45 -16.95 -1.90 -5.73
CA ILE A 45 -16.40 -1.97 -7.09
C ILE A 45 -15.41 -3.14 -7.21
N LEU A 46 -14.48 -3.27 -6.26
CA LEU A 46 -13.50 -4.35 -6.26
C LEU A 46 -14.13 -5.73 -6.12
N LYS A 47 -15.17 -5.87 -5.30
CA LYS A 47 -15.90 -7.15 -5.17
C LYS A 47 -16.66 -7.52 -6.44
N GLU A 48 -17.19 -6.55 -7.17
CA GLU A 48 -17.82 -6.81 -8.47
C GLU A 48 -16.75 -7.23 -9.50
N LEU A 49 -15.61 -6.54 -9.51
CA LEU A 49 -14.50 -6.87 -10.40
C LEU A 49 -13.92 -8.26 -10.13
N ILE A 50 -13.69 -8.62 -8.87
CA ILE A 50 -13.17 -9.93 -8.46
C ILE A 50 -14.11 -11.07 -8.82
N GLN A 51 -15.44 -10.84 -8.83
CA GLN A 51 -16.40 -11.85 -9.27
C GLN A 51 -16.26 -12.17 -10.76
N GLN A 52 -15.88 -11.19 -11.57
CA GLN A 52 -15.66 -11.35 -13.01
C GLN A 52 -14.22 -11.84 -13.30
N HIS A 53 -13.25 -11.33 -12.53
CA HIS A 53 -11.81 -11.56 -12.70
C HIS A 53 -11.16 -12.07 -11.42
N ALA A 54 -11.48 -13.29 -11.01
CA ALA A 54 -10.98 -13.87 -9.75
C ALA A 54 -9.44 -14.03 -9.70
N THR A 55 -8.78 -14.04 -10.87
CA THR A 55 -7.31 -14.12 -11.02
C THR A 55 -6.63 -12.76 -11.03
N LYS A 56 -7.37 -11.63 -11.06
CA LYS A 56 -6.78 -10.28 -11.04
C LYS A 56 -6.31 -9.95 -9.64
N THR A 57 -5.06 -10.29 -9.38
CA THR A 57 -4.40 -10.19 -8.09
C THR A 57 -4.32 -8.77 -7.55
N GLU A 58 -4.16 -7.76 -8.41
CA GLU A 58 -4.13 -6.35 -8.02
C GLU A 58 -5.44 -5.90 -7.35
N ALA A 59 -6.59 -6.36 -7.86
CA ALA A 59 -7.89 -6.06 -7.27
C ALA A 59 -8.01 -6.64 -5.85
N TRP A 60 -7.51 -7.87 -5.65
CA TRP A 60 -7.43 -8.50 -4.33
C TRP A 60 -6.51 -7.74 -3.38
N MET A 61 -5.31 -7.38 -3.83
CA MET A 61 -4.33 -6.64 -3.02
C MET A 61 -4.89 -5.29 -2.54
N LEU A 62 -5.53 -4.53 -3.43
CA LEU A 62 -6.17 -3.28 -3.07
C LEU A 62 -7.32 -3.51 -2.08
N LEU A 63 -8.15 -4.55 -2.29
CA LEU A 63 -9.23 -4.91 -1.35
C LEU A 63 -8.69 -5.22 0.06
N PHE A 64 -7.62 -6.02 0.17
CA PHE A 64 -6.98 -6.33 1.45
C PHE A 64 -6.35 -5.10 2.09
N SER A 65 -5.75 -4.21 1.30
CA SER A 65 -5.19 -2.95 1.79
C SER A 65 -6.26 -2.05 2.41
N ILE A 66 -7.43 -1.94 1.76
CA ILE A 66 -8.58 -1.19 2.28
C ILE A 66 -9.10 -1.83 3.58
N TYR A 67 -9.35 -3.15 3.59
CA TYR A 67 -9.82 -3.83 4.80
C TYR A 67 -8.84 -3.72 5.97
N SER A 68 -7.53 -3.77 5.70
CA SER A 68 -6.50 -3.60 6.72
C SER A 68 -6.50 -2.19 7.30
N SER A 69 -6.60 -1.17 6.44
CA SER A 69 -6.70 0.23 6.84
C SER A 69 -7.95 0.51 7.67
N LEU A 70 -9.08 -0.13 7.34
CA LEU A 70 -10.33 -0.03 8.08
C LEU A 70 -10.43 -0.96 9.30
N LYS A 71 -9.42 -1.81 9.55
CA LYS A 71 -9.43 -2.84 10.60
C LYS A 71 -10.68 -3.75 10.56
N LYS A 72 -11.21 -4.00 9.35
CA LYS A 72 -12.37 -4.87 9.11
C LYS A 72 -11.96 -6.35 9.12
N ALA A 73 -11.65 -6.86 10.31
CA ALA A 73 -11.16 -8.23 10.52
C ALA A 73 -12.08 -9.34 9.94
N PRO A 74 -13.41 -9.34 10.15
CA PRO A 74 -14.25 -10.43 9.65
C PRO A 74 -14.35 -10.43 8.11
N GLU A 75 -14.41 -9.25 7.48
CA GLU A 75 -14.40 -9.12 6.03
C GLU A 75 -13.06 -9.52 5.43
N PHE A 76 -11.96 -9.15 6.09
CA PHE A 76 -10.61 -9.54 5.70
C PHE A 76 -10.46 -11.07 5.74
N GLU A 77 -10.91 -11.73 6.81
CA GLU A 77 -10.87 -13.21 6.91
C GLU A 77 -11.68 -13.89 5.83
N LYS A 78 -12.91 -13.42 5.60
CA LYS A 78 -13.75 -13.98 4.54
C LYS A 78 -13.09 -13.84 3.17
N ALA A 79 -12.55 -12.66 2.86
CA ALA A 79 -11.85 -12.41 1.61
C ALA A 79 -10.58 -13.27 1.48
N ALA A 80 -9.83 -13.46 2.56
CA ALA A 80 -8.62 -14.29 2.58
C ALA A 80 -8.94 -15.76 2.25
N ARG A 81 -10.03 -16.31 2.83
CA ARG A 81 -10.50 -17.66 2.49
C ARG A 81 -10.92 -17.78 1.02
N ASP A 82 -11.61 -16.78 0.50
CA ASP A 82 -12.04 -16.76 -0.90
C ASP A 82 -10.84 -16.60 -1.86
N PHE A 83 -9.83 -15.81 -1.48
CA PHE A 83 -8.57 -15.68 -2.22
C PHE A 83 -7.82 -17.01 -2.31
N ILE A 84 -7.61 -17.72 -1.19
CA ILE A 84 -6.91 -19.01 -1.19
C ILE A 84 -7.60 -20.02 -2.12
N LYS A 85 -8.94 -20.02 -2.17
CA LYS A 85 -9.69 -20.94 -3.07
C LYS A 85 -9.42 -20.64 -4.54
N ALA A 86 -9.37 -19.36 -4.90
CA ALA A 86 -9.18 -18.90 -6.27
C ALA A 86 -7.70 -18.86 -6.70
N ASN A 87 -6.78 -18.66 -5.76
CA ASN A 87 -5.37 -18.33 -5.99
C ASN A 87 -4.44 -19.15 -5.07
N LYS A 88 -4.54 -20.48 -5.13
CA LYS A 88 -3.86 -21.42 -4.22
C LYS A 88 -2.34 -21.30 -4.19
N ASP A 89 -1.72 -20.93 -5.30
CA ASP A 89 -0.25 -20.89 -5.48
C ASP A 89 0.29 -19.45 -5.59
N SER A 90 -0.48 -18.45 -5.15
CA SER A 90 -0.06 -17.06 -5.29
C SER A 90 1.00 -16.68 -4.25
N ALA A 91 2.15 -16.20 -4.70
CA ALA A 91 3.18 -15.60 -3.86
C ALA A 91 2.65 -14.42 -3.01
N LEU A 92 1.55 -13.79 -3.45
CA LEU A 92 0.88 -12.70 -2.74
C LEU A 92 0.22 -13.15 -1.43
N TRP A 93 0.04 -14.46 -1.23
CA TRP A 93 -0.46 -14.98 0.03
C TRP A 93 0.42 -14.61 1.22
N LEU A 94 1.74 -14.52 1.03
CA LEU A 94 2.67 -14.07 2.08
C LEU A 94 2.39 -12.62 2.49
N GLU A 95 2.12 -11.74 1.53
CA GLU A 95 1.81 -10.34 1.80
C GLU A 95 0.43 -10.19 2.46
N ILE A 96 -0.57 -10.96 2.00
CA ILE A 96 -1.91 -11.01 2.61
C ILE A 96 -1.84 -11.51 4.05
N GLN A 97 -1.01 -12.51 4.36
CA GLN A 97 -0.78 -12.96 5.74
C GLN A 97 -0.15 -11.86 6.60
N ALA A 98 0.83 -11.12 6.06
CA ALA A 98 1.45 -10.02 6.78
C ALA A 98 0.44 -8.89 7.09
N LEU A 99 -0.42 -8.53 6.13
CA LEU A 99 -1.55 -7.64 6.37
C LEU A 99 -2.52 -8.23 7.40
N GLY A 100 -2.87 -9.50 7.26
CA GLY A 100 -3.80 -10.21 8.14
C GLY A 100 -3.36 -10.20 9.60
N ARG A 101 -2.07 -10.43 9.89
CA ARG A 101 -1.51 -10.32 11.25
C ARG A 101 -1.63 -8.91 11.83
N SER A 102 -1.60 -7.89 10.97
CA SER A 102 -1.77 -6.49 11.39
C SER A 102 -3.23 -6.15 11.71
N VAL A 103 -4.19 -6.92 11.18
CA VAL A 103 -5.63 -6.75 11.40
C VAL A 103 -6.13 -7.62 12.54
N ASP A 104 -5.78 -8.91 12.51
CA ASP A 104 -6.17 -9.94 13.47
C ASP A 104 -4.97 -10.87 13.74
N PRO A 105 -4.09 -10.50 14.69
CA PRO A 105 -2.91 -11.30 15.04
C PRO A 105 -3.26 -12.63 15.70
N GLY A 106 -4.49 -12.82 16.18
CA GLY A 106 -4.96 -14.06 16.81
C GLY A 106 -5.42 -15.12 15.80
N ASN A 107 -5.52 -14.78 14.52
CA ASN A 107 -6.07 -15.70 13.52
C ASN A 107 -5.04 -16.73 13.06
N ALA A 108 -5.37 -18.01 13.25
CA ALA A 108 -4.54 -19.12 12.78
C ALA A 108 -4.37 -19.13 11.25
N LEU A 109 -5.26 -18.48 10.50
CA LEU A 109 -5.19 -18.37 9.04
C LEU A 109 -3.98 -17.54 8.56
N TYR A 110 -3.42 -16.70 9.43
CA TYR A 110 -2.23 -15.86 9.15
C TYR A 110 -1.00 -16.26 9.98
N ALA A 111 -1.15 -17.24 10.87
CA ALA A 111 -0.06 -17.74 11.68
C ALA A 111 0.96 -18.46 10.78
N ASP A 112 2.21 -18.02 10.88
CA ASP A 112 3.32 -18.37 9.99
C ASP A 112 3.51 -19.89 9.83
N SER A 113 3.56 -20.37 8.58
CA SER A 113 4.09 -21.70 8.26
C SER A 113 5.57 -21.58 7.89
N GLY A 114 6.39 -21.16 8.86
CA GLY A 114 7.83 -21.41 8.92
C GLY A 114 8.74 -20.89 7.79
N MET A 115 8.59 -19.66 7.30
CA MET A 115 9.63 -19.06 6.45
C MET A 115 9.97 -17.63 6.86
N THR A 116 11.09 -17.49 7.55
CA THR A 116 11.67 -16.23 8.01
C THR A 116 12.24 -15.48 6.81
N GLY A 117 11.66 -14.34 6.45
CA GLY A 117 12.19 -13.47 5.41
C GLY A 117 11.09 -12.84 4.56
N ALA A 118 10.27 -11.99 5.16
CA ALA A 118 9.32 -11.17 4.41
C ALA A 118 9.61 -9.70 4.69
N SER A 119 10.07 -8.99 3.66
CA SER A 119 10.06 -7.53 3.62
C SER A 119 8.69 -7.02 4.09
N ALA A 120 8.71 -5.94 4.88
CA ALA A 120 7.50 -5.34 5.41
C ALA A 120 6.48 -5.07 4.28
N PRO A 121 5.17 -5.32 4.51
CA PRO A 121 4.16 -5.14 3.48
C PRO A 121 4.16 -3.69 3.00
N GLN A 122 4.43 -3.50 1.71
CA GLN A 122 4.32 -2.20 1.08
C GLN A 122 2.83 -1.97 0.85
N ALA A 123 2.19 -1.15 1.69
CA ALA A 123 0.82 -0.73 1.45
C ALA A 123 0.71 -0.18 0.01
N VAL A 124 -0.13 -0.81 -0.80
CA VAL A 124 -0.35 -0.42 -2.20
C VAL A 124 -1.15 0.87 -2.33
N LEU A 125 -1.92 1.23 -1.30
CA LEU A 125 -2.72 2.46 -1.25
C LEU A 125 -1.82 3.69 -1.37
N GLY A 126 -2.01 4.48 -2.44
CA GLY A 126 -1.36 5.78 -2.62
C GLY A 126 0.08 5.72 -3.12
N LYS A 127 0.52 4.61 -3.71
CA LYS A 127 1.88 4.45 -4.28
C LYS A 127 1.94 4.55 -5.81
N ARG A 128 0.79 4.66 -6.47
CA ARG A 128 0.69 4.88 -7.90
C ARG A 128 0.23 6.33 -8.09
N SER A 129 0.91 7.08 -8.95
CA SER A 129 0.44 8.38 -9.43
C SER A 129 -0.86 8.14 -10.20
N LEU A 130 -1.99 8.11 -9.47
CA LEU A 130 -3.29 7.91 -10.07
C LEU A 130 -3.63 9.11 -10.94
N LEU A 131 -4.39 8.87 -12.01
CA LEU A 131 -4.87 9.94 -12.88
C LEU A 131 -5.54 11.07 -12.09
N GLY A 132 -6.30 10.74 -11.05
CA GLY A 132 -6.93 11.72 -10.18
C GLY A 132 -5.93 12.56 -9.38
N ASP A 133 -4.89 11.93 -8.82
CA ASP A 133 -3.87 12.62 -8.03
C ASP A 133 -3.03 13.58 -8.90
N ILE A 134 -2.70 13.16 -10.12
CA ILE A 134 -2.01 14.00 -11.12
C ILE A 134 -2.88 15.19 -11.53
N LEU A 135 -4.19 14.99 -11.69
CA LEU A 135 -5.12 16.09 -12.00
C LEU A 135 -5.24 17.09 -10.84
N LEU A 136 -5.12 16.63 -9.60
CA LEU A 136 -5.03 17.48 -8.42
C LEU A 136 -3.70 18.26 -8.38
N GLU A 137 -2.58 17.57 -8.63
CA GLU A 137 -1.24 18.18 -8.64
C GLU A 137 -1.09 19.25 -9.74
N MET A 138 -1.63 18.99 -10.93
CA MET A 138 -1.68 19.96 -12.02
C MET A 138 -2.63 21.14 -11.74
N GLY A 139 -3.38 21.12 -10.63
CA GLY A 139 -4.38 22.12 -10.30
C GLY A 139 -5.57 22.15 -11.27
N ALA A 140 -5.73 21.10 -12.08
CA ALA A 140 -6.83 20.96 -13.03
C ALA A 140 -8.15 20.62 -12.34
N LEU A 141 -8.07 19.98 -11.17
CA LEU A 141 -9.22 19.59 -10.36
C LEU A 141 -8.92 19.87 -8.88
N SER A 142 -9.85 20.48 -8.14
CA SER A 142 -9.70 20.61 -6.68
C SER A 142 -10.18 19.33 -5.98
N ILE A 143 -9.61 19.05 -4.81
CA ILE A 143 -10.03 17.92 -3.94
C ILE A 143 -11.56 17.92 -3.72
N LYS A 144 -12.16 19.08 -3.47
CA LYS A 144 -13.62 19.20 -3.28
C LYS A 144 -14.43 18.87 -4.53
N ASP A 145 -13.92 19.24 -5.70
CA ASP A 145 -14.57 18.92 -6.97
C ASP A 145 -14.41 17.42 -7.28
N MET A 146 -13.26 16.83 -6.92
CA MET A 146 -13.02 15.39 -6.98
C MET A 146 -14.04 14.61 -6.14
N GLU A 147 -14.19 14.96 -4.87
CA GLU A 147 -15.16 14.32 -3.96
C GLU A 147 -16.59 14.45 -4.49
N LYS A 148 -16.95 15.61 -5.02
CA LYS A 148 -18.26 15.85 -5.63
C LYS A 148 -18.47 14.97 -6.87
N CYS A 149 -17.48 14.91 -7.76
CA CYS A 149 -17.54 14.08 -8.96
C CYS A 149 -17.63 12.59 -8.60
N LEU A 150 -16.86 12.12 -7.62
CA LEU A 150 -16.93 10.74 -7.12
C LEU A 150 -18.31 10.42 -6.53
N GLY A 151 -18.98 11.37 -5.88
CA GLY A 151 -20.34 11.18 -5.37
C GLY A 151 -21.42 11.01 -6.45
N GLU A 152 -21.20 11.58 -7.64
CA GLU A 152 -22.16 11.56 -8.75
C GLU A 152 -21.78 10.60 -9.89
N PHE A 153 -20.60 9.99 -9.82
CA PHE A 153 -20.06 9.15 -10.88
C PHE A 153 -20.51 7.69 -10.71
N ASP A 154 -21.10 7.14 -11.77
CA ASP A 154 -21.43 5.73 -11.84
C ASP A 154 -20.66 5.04 -12.99
N PRO A 155 -19.75 4.09 -12.71
CA PRO A 155 -18.89 3.48 -13.73
C PRO A 155 -19.69 2.78 -14.84
N LYS A 156 -20.89 2.28 -14.51
CA LYS A 156 -21.77 1.60 -15.48
C LYS A 156 -22.45 2.55 -16.48
N VAL A 157 -22.61 3.82 -16.12
CA VAL A 157 -23.32 4.83 -16.93
C VAL A 157 -22.32 5.78 -17.58
N ASP A 158 -21.33 6.21 -16.82
CA ASP A 158 -20.42 7.28 -17.19
C ASP A 158 -19.16 6.77 -17.90
N GLY A 159 -18.83 5.49 -17.74
CA GLY A 159 -17.67 4.84 -18.33
C GLY A 159 -16.42 5.14 -17.52
N ARG A 160 -15.37 5.68 -18.15
CA ARG A 160 -14.12 6.04 -17.46
C ARG A 160 -14.26 7.36 -16.73
N PHE A 161 -13.71 7.43 -15.52
CA PHE A 161 -13.73 8.64 -14.69
C PHE A 161 -13.14 9.86 -15.42
N GLY A 162 -12.05 9.72 -16.17
CA GLY A 162 -11.50 10.80 -16.98
C GLY A 162 -12.49 11.35 -18.04
N GLY A 163 -13.25 10.47 -18.69
CA GLY A 163 -14.28 10.87 -19.65
C GLY A 163 -15.49 11.53 -18.98
N PHE A 164 -15.83 11.10 -17.76
CA PHE A 164 -16.86 11.75 -16.96
C PHE A 164 -16.50 13.18 -16.55
N LEU A 165 -15.25 13.42 -16.16
CA LEU A 165 -14.77 14.75 -15.80
C LEU A 165 -14.87 15.73 -16.98
N ILE A 166 -14.55 15.27 -18.21
CA ILE A 166 -14.73 16.06 -19.43
C ILE A 166 -16.22 16.35 -19.69
N LYS A 167 -17.10 15.35 -19.60
CA LYS A 167 -18.55 15.52 -19.78
C LYS A 167 -19.13 16.57 -18.82
N ARG A 168 -18.64 16.59 -17.57
CA ARG A 168 -19.02 17.57 -16.54
C ARG A 168 -18.34 18.94 -16.69
N ASN A 169 -17.49 19.14 -17.71
CA ASN A 169 -16.67 20.35 -17.90
C ASN A 169 -15.76 20.67 -16.70
N MET A 170 -15.37 19.66 -15.93
CA MET A 170 -14.50 19.83 -14.76
C MET A 170 -13.03 19.87 -15.17
N ILE A 171 -12.67 19.15 -16.25
CA ILE A 171 -11.35 19.19 -16.87
C ILE A 171 -11.51 19.29 -18.39
N THR A 172 -10.46 19.77 -19.06
CA THR A 172 -10.36 19.75 -20.52
C THR A 172 -9.73 18.45 -21.02
N GLU A 173 -10.01 18.08 -22.27
CA GLU A 173 -9.37 16.93 -22.93
C GLU A 173 -7.84 17.05 -22.94
N ALA A 174 -7.31 18.27 -23.12
CA ALA A 174 -5.87 18.54 -23.05
C ALA A 174 -5.29 18.28 -21.64
N GLN A 175 -6.02 18.63 -20.58
CA GLN A 175 -5.60 18.34 -19.20
C GLN A 175 -5.66 16.84 -18.89
N LEU A 176 -6.68 16.14 -19.40
CA LEU A 176 -6.76 14.69 -19.28
C LEU A 176 -5.59 13.99 -20.00
N GLU A 177 -5.28 14.41 -21.23
CA GLU A 177 -4.18 13.82 -22.01
C GLU A 177 -2.82 14.08 -21.35
N ALA A 178 -2.59 15.28 -20.82
CA ALA A 178 -1.39 15.60 -20.06
C ALA A 178 -1.26 14.72 -18.81
N ALA A 179 -2.35 14.52 -18.08
CA ALA A 179 -2.37 13.66 -16.89
C ALA A 179 -2.08 12.20 -17.23
N LEU A 180 -2.67 11.68 -18.32
CA LEU A 180 -2.43 10.31 -18.80
C LEU A 180 -0.98 10.10 -19.26
N GLN A 181 -0.38 11.07 -19.95
CA GLN A 181 1.05 11.01 -20.31
C GLN A 181 1.95 11.00 -19.09
N GLN A 182 1.63 11.80 -18.06
CA GLN A 182 2.38 11.82 -16.83
C GLN A 182 2.25 10.49 -16.08
N GLN A 183 1.03 9.96 -15.95
CA GLN A 183 0.78 8.64 -15.36
C GLN A 183 1.58 7.53 -16.07
N GLN A 184 1.61 7.55 -17.40
CA GLN A 184 2.36 6.59 -18.18
C GLN A 184 3.88 6.71 -17.92
N ARG A 185 4.41 7.94 -17.81
CA ARG A 185 5.81 8.15 -17.40
C ARG A 185 6.10 7.65 -16.00
N ASP A 186 5.21 7.91 -15.04
CA ASP A 186 5.36 7.43 -13.66
C ASP A 186 5.29 5.90 -13.59
N LYS A 187 4.43 5.28 -14.39
CA LYS A 187 4.33 3.82 -14.53
C LYS A 187 5.62 3.24 -15.13
N GLU A 188 6.18 3.88 -16.15
CA GLU A 188 7.47 3.50 -16.76
C GLU A 188 8.65 3.71 -15.80
N ALA A 189 8.67 4.80 -15.04
CA ALA A 189 9.69 5.10 -14.04
C ALA A 189 9.65 4.13 -12.85
N ASN A 190 8.46 3.78 -12.37
CA ASN A 190 8.27 2.81 -11.29
C ASN A 190 8.61 1.37 -11.77
N THR A 191 8.33 1.05 -13.04
CA THR A 191 8.75 -0.21 -13.67
C THR A 191 10.26 -0.28 -13.84
N ALA A 192 10.94 0.84 -14.17
CA ALA A 192 12.39 0.90 -14.28
C ALA A 192 13.10 0.76 -12.92
N TYR A 193 12.53 1.31 -11.84
CA TYR A 193 13.04 1.14 -10.48
C TYR A 193 12.90 -0.31 -9.96
N GLN A 194 11.77 -0.98 -10.26
CA GLN A 194 11.58 -2.40 -9.90
C GLN A 194 12.47 -3.37 -10.69
N ALA A 195 12.95 -2.98 -11.89
CA ALA A 195 13.85 -3.81 -12.69
C ALA A 195 15.32 -3.75 -12.21
N GLN A 196 15.73 -2.71 -11.48
CA GLN A 196 17.10 -2.58 -10.98
C GLN A 196 17.33 -3.34 -9.66
N ASP A 197 16.29 -3.49 -8.83
CA ASP A 197 16.35 -4.23 -7.54
C ASP A 197 16.41 -5.76 -7.73
N ALA A 198 15.94 -6.29 -8.86
CA ALA A 198 15.93 -7.73 -9.16
C ALA A 198 17.28 -8.28 -9.69
N SER A 199 18.30 -7.44 -9.88
CA SER A 199 19.59 -7.84 -10.47
C SER A 199 20.79 -7.80 -9.52
N GLU A 200 20.58 -7.56 -8.22
CA GLU A 200 21.66 -7.52 -7.21
C GLU A 200 21.48 -8.56 -6.09
N VAL A 201 21.17 -9.81 -6.45
CA VAL A 201 21.27 -10.98 -5.54
C VAL A 201 21.90 -12.20 -6.25
N GLU A 202 23.04 -12.01 -6.90
CA GLU A 202 24.03 -13.07 -7.06
C GLU A 202 25.43 -12.47 -6.99
N GLY A 203 26.03 -12.48 -5.80
CA GLY A 203 27.34 -11.88 -5.62
C GLY A 203 27.92 -11.87 -4.21
N ALA A 204 27.74 -12.95 -3.44
CA ALA A 204 28.66 -13.25 -2.35
C ALA A 204 29.27 -14.64 -2.64
N PRO A 205 30.57 -14.92 -2.36
CA PRO A 205 31.49 -14.17 -1.50
C PRO A 205 32.93 -14.00 -2.05
N LYS A 206 33.65 -12.96 -1.62
CA LYS A 206 35.03 -13.15 -1.10
C LYS A 206 35.46 -11.99 -0.23
N ALA A 207 35.78 -12.32 1.00
CA ALA A 207 36.52 -11.46 1.91
C ALA A 207 37.88 -11.11 1.30
N GLU A 208 38.21 -9.84 1.18
CA GLU A 208 39.56 -9.32 1.39
C GLU A 208 39.55 -7.78 1.46
N ASP A 209 40.26 -7.30 2.48
CA ASP A 209 40.82 -5.95 2.64
C ASP A 209 39.86 -4.76 2.85
N VAL A 210 39.63 -4.45 4.13
CA VAL A 210 39.14 -3.15 4.60
C VAL A 210 40.35 -2.20 4.71
N PRO A 211 40.47 -1.14 3.88
CA PRO A 211 41.43 -0.09 4.17
C PRO A 211 40.88 0.81 5.29
N GLU A 212 41.58 0.72 6.41
CA GLU A 212 41.53 1.55 7.61
C GLU A 212 41.36 3.06 7.31
N PRO A 213 40.37 3.77 7.92
CA PRO A 213 40.25 5.20 7.76
C PRO A 213 41.32 5.92 8.61
N LYS A 214 42.19 6.66 7.91
CA LYS A 214 43.27 7.48 8.48
C LYS A 214 42.74 8.48 9.50
N LYS A 215 43.30 8.39 10.71
CA LYS A 215 43.20 9.37 11.80
C LYS A 215 43.71 10.73 11.31
N GLN A 216 42.83 11.73 11.24
CA GLN A 216 43.24 13.14 11.31
C GLN A 216 42.94 13.66 12.71
N ALA A 217 44.03 14.04 13.39
CA ALA A 217 44.05 14.58 14.73
C ALA A 217 43.57 16.05 14.74
N LEU A 218 42.71 16.38 15.70
CA LEU A 218 42.44 17.75 16.13
C LEU A 218 42.54 17.80 17.67
N PRO A 219 43.00 18.93 18.25
CA PRO A 219 43.75 18.95 19.50
C PRO A 219 42.89 18.93 20.77
N ALA A 220 43.51 18.43 21.85
CA ALA A 220 42.99 18.32 23.19
C ALA A 220 42.59 19.68 23.79
N LEU A 221 41.34 19.76 24.24
CA LEU A 221 40.89 20.75 25.23
C LEU A 221 40.65 19.98 26.53
N GLU A 222 41.63 20.06 27.43
CA GLU A 222 41.51 19.69 28.83
C GLU A 222 40.38 20.49 29.46
N PHE A 223 39.38 19.78 30.01
CA PHE A 223 38.39 20.37 30.90
C PHE A 223 38.57 19.71 32.27
N GLU A 224 39.29 20.41 33.15
CA GLU A 224 39.43 20.10 34.57
C GLU A 224 38.05 20.09 35.25
N PRO A 225 37.73 19.10 36.10
CA PRO A 225 36.53 19.14 36.94
C PRO A 225 36.77 19.98 38.20
N PRO A 226 35.91 20.96 38.53
CA PRO A 226 36.03 21.68 39.80
C PRO A 226 35.49 20.83 40.97
N ALA A 227 36.37 20.61 41.93
CA ALA A 227 36.07 20.12 43.28
C ALA A 227 35.39 21.22 44.11
N MET A 228 34.29 20.90 44.79
CA MET A 228 33.74 21.57 45.98
C MET A 228 32.47 20.81 46.39
N ASP A 229 32.04 20.67 47.63
CA ASP A 229 32.64 20.59 48.96
C ASP A 229 31.47 20.06 49.82
N LEU A 230 31.75 19.09 50.69
CA LEU A 230 30.75 18.50 51.58
C LEU A 230 30.43 19.44 52.75
N PRO A 231 29.14 19.58 53.13
CA PRO A 231 28.80 19.70 54.54
C PRO A 231 28.09 18.46 55.08
N LYS A 232 28.63 18.00 56.21
CA LYS A 232 28.22 16.87 57.05
C LYS A 232 27.02 17.22 57.94
N MET A 233 26.35 16.16 58.41
CA MET A 233 25.64 16.04 59.71
C MET A 233 24.30 16.83 59.79
N THR A 234 23.18 16.34 60.34
CA THR A 234 22.89 15.39 61.42
C THR A 234 21.43 14.89 61.35
N LYS A 235 21.21 13.58 61.59
CA LYS A 235 20.31 12.98 62.61
C LYS A 235 18.84 13.44 62.74
N SER A 236 17.92 12.51 62.46
CA SER A 236 16.70 12.13 63.22
C SER A 236 16.01 11.01 62.41
N LEU A 237 16.01 9.73 62.82
CA LEU A 237 15.25 9.14 63.94
C LEU A 237 13.76 9.47 63.85
N GLU A 238 12.94 8.54 63.37
CA GLU A 238 11.86 7.87 64.11
C GLU A 238 10.99 7.04 63.13
N SER A 239 10.67 5.80 63.54
CA SER A 239 9.35 5.12 63.43
C SER A 239 8.57 5.05 62.10
N ASP A 240 7.83 4.01 61.76
CA ASP A 240 7.40 2.83 62.49
C ASP A 240 6.90 1.77 61.49
N GLN A 241 6.93 0.54 61.99
CA GLN A 241 6.22 -0.68 61.59
C GLN A 241 4.81 -0.46 60.96
N ASN A 242 4.53 -1.08 59.80
CA ASN A 242 3.71 -2.32 59.64
C ASN A 242 2.19 -2.01 59.46
N PRO A 243 1.26 -2.98 59.23
CA PRO A 243 1.23 -4.19 58.40
C PRO A 243 0.06 -4.20 57.37
N THR A 244 0.14 -5.15 56.43
CA THR A 244 -0.92 -6.09 56.03
C THR A 244 -2.39 -5.69 56.24
N GLY A 245 -3.06 -5.36 55.13
CA GLY A 245 -4.52 -5.42 55.01
C GLY A 245 -4.94 -6.70 54.29
N ASP A 246 -4.95 -7.82 55.02
CA ASP A 246 -5.74 -9.01 54.70
C ASP A 246 -7.14 -8.80 55.29
N GLN A 247 -8.17 -8.75 54.44
CA GLN A 247 -9.51 -9.11 54.88
C GLN A 247 -10.30 -9.69 53.71
N ALA A 248 -10.49 -11.00 53.81
CA ALA A 248 -11.38 -11.84 53.02
C ALA A 248 -12.89 -11.55 53.35
N PRO A 249 -13.85 -12.27 52.74
CA PRO A 249 -15.16 -11.77 52.31
C PRO A 249 -16.30 -11.99 53.32
N ASP A 250 -17.43 -11.28 53.13
CA ASP A 250 -18.76 -11.71 53.59
C ASP A 250 -19.91 -10.96 52.85
N LYS A 251 -20.57 -11.63 51.90
CA LYS A 251 -22.04 -11.83 51.80
C LYS A 251 -22.49 -12.38 50.45
#